data_AF-A0A8J6KUC1-F1
#
_entry.id   AF-A0A8J6KUC1-F1
#
_cell.length_a   1.000
_cell.length_b   1.000
_cell.length_c   1.000
_cell.angle_alpha   90.00
_cell.angle_beta   90.00
_cell.angle_gamma   90.00
#
_symmetry.space_group_name_H-M   'P 1'
#
loop_
_entity.id
_entity.type
_entity.pdbx_description
1 polymer ?
#
loop_
_entity_poly.entity_id
_entity_poly.type
_entity_poly.pdbx_seq_one_letter_code
_entity_poly.pdbx_strand_id
1 'polypeptide(L)'
;MATAPPGDPAEPAAPKNKRQLDRPQTEEELAFYARNHFIMTIFAVILFPPFGLAALYFSRQTDEANKCSDWEGAYTNSTRTIWMVVFAILMGLALIYTYVLLI
;
A
#
# COMPACT_ATOMS: atom_id res chain seq x y z
N MET A 1 -39.64 -14.40 8.88
CA MET A 1 -38.57 -15.13 8.15
C MET A 1 -38.48 -14.48 6.77
N ALA A 2 -37.58 -13.51 6.59
CA ALA A 2 -37.47 -12.75 5.35
C ALA A 2 -36.46 -13.45 4.43
N THR A 3 -36.90 -13.86 3.25
CA THR A 3 -36.07 -14.46 2.21
C THR A 3 -35.28 -13.36 1.49
N ALA A 4 -33.95 -13.46 1.49
CA ALA A 4 -33.06 -12.59 0.72
C ALA A 4 -33.21 -12.83 -0.80
N PRO A 5 -32.98 -11.82 -1.66
CA PRO A 5 -33.11 -11.95 -3.11
C PRO A 5 -31.98 -12.79 -3.71
N PRO A 6 -32.18 -13.37 -4.91
CA PRO A 6 -31.25 -14.31 -5.52
C PRO A 6 -29.95 -13.60 -5.89
N GLY A 7 -28.84 -14.18 -5.42
CA GLY A 7 -27.51 -13.63 -5.58
C GLY A 7 -27.10 -13.47 -7.03
N ASP A 8 -26.49 -12.32 -7.32
CA ASP A 8 -25.62 -12.17 -8.48
C ASP A 8 -24.59 -13.32 -8.52
N PRO A 9 -24.20 -13.78 -9.71
CA PRO A 9 -23.10 -14.73 -9.83
C PRO A 9 -21.88 -14.12 -9.13
N ALA A 10 -21.38 -14.81 -8.11
CA ALA A 10 -20.14 -14.42 -7.46
C ALA A 10 -19.05 -14.30 -8.53
N GLU A 11 -18.59 -13.07 -8.76
CA GLU A 11 -17.47 -12.79 -9.63
C GLU A 11 -16.30 -13.69 -9.18
N PRO A 12 -15.69 -14.48 -10.07
CA PRO A 12 -14.66 -15.42 -9.68
C PRO A 12 -13.52 -14.64 -9.02
N ALA A 13 -13.34 -14.84 -7.72
CA ALA A 13 -12.30 -14.19 -6.94
C ALA A 13 -10.98 -14.34 -7.70
N ALA A 14 -10.38 -13.19 -8.07
CA ALA A 14 -9.15 -13.15 -8.82
C ALA A 14 -8.11 -14.06 -8.13
N PRO A 15 -7.38 -14.89 -8.90
CA PRO A 15 -6.47 -15.85 -8.32
C PRO A 15 -5.45 -15.12 -7.44
N LYS A 16 -5.40 -15.50 -6.16
CA LYS A 16 -4.46 -14.99 -5.12
C LYS A 16 -2.98 -15.29 -5.40
N ASN A 17 -2.65 -15.63 -6.65
CA ASN A 17 -1.31 -16.01 -7.05
C ASN A 17 -0.59 -14.77 -7.59
N LYS A 18 0.46 -14.36 -6.88
CA LYS A 18 1.42 -13.30 -7.27
C LYS A 18 2.24 -13.68 -8.51
N ARG A 19 1.62 -14.23 -9.55
CA ARG A 19 2.31 -14.47 -10.81
C ARG A 19 2.24 -13.17 -11.60
N GLN A 20 3.40 -12.70 -12.03
CA GLN A 20 3.43 -11.70 -13.08
C GLN A 20 2.57 -12.22 -14.23
N LEU A 21 1.78 -11.33 -14.80
CA LEU A 21 0.96 -11.68 -15.94
C LEU A 21 1.89 -12.06 -17.10
N ASP A 22 1.66 -13.22 -17.69
CA ASP A 22 2.33 -13.64 -18.94
C ASP A 22 1.85 -12.81 -20.15
N ARG A 23 0.96 -11.84 -19.91
CA ARG A 23 0.34 -10.94 -20.88
C ARG A 23 0.44 -9.48 -20.40
N PRO A 24 0.39 -8.49 -21.29
CA PRO A 24 0.17 -7.11 -20.87
C PRO A 24 -1.18 -6.97 -20.14
N GLN A 25 -1.24 -6.05 -19.18
CA GLN A 25 -2.47 -5.70 -18.47
C GLN A 25 -3.52 -5.16 -19.44
N THR A 26 -4.79 -5.49 -19.21
CA THR A 26 -5.89 -4.90 -19.99
C THR A 26 -6.15 -3.46 -19.56
N GLU A 27 -6.89 -2.68 -20.36
CA GLU A 27 -7.25 -1.30 -19.99
C GLU A 27 -8.09 -1.25 -18.71
N GLU A 28 -9.00 -2.21 -18.52
CA GLU A 28 -9.79 -2.34 -17.30
C GLU A 28 -8.91 -2.61 -16.09
N GLU A 29 -7.92 -3.50 -16.21
CA GLU A 29 -6.96 -3.77 -15.15
C GLU A 29 -6.16 -2.49 -14.81
N LEU A 30 -5.62 -1.80 -15.81
CA LEU A 30 -4.88 -0.54 -15.61
C LEU A 30 -5.71 0.57 -14.93
N ALA A 31 -7.04 0.54 -15.07
CA ALA A 31 -7.92 1.49 -14.39
C ALA A 31 -7.93 1.31 -12.87
N PHE A 32 -7.66 0.10 -12.35
CA PHE A 32 -7.67 -0.21 -10.92
C PHE A 32 -6.28 -0.08 -10.27
N TYR A 33 -5.59 1.03 -10.48
CA TYR A 33 -4.22 1.21 -9.97
C TYR A 33 -4.17 1.75 -8.53
N ALA A 34 -3.52 1.02 -7.61
CA ALA A 34 -3.27 1.54 -6.27
C ALA A 34 -2.08 2.52 -6.27
N ARG A 35 -2.22 3.66 -5.59
CA ARG A 35 -1.15 4.67 -5.53
C ARG A 35 0.11 4.11 -4.87
N ASN A 36 1.26 4.28 -5.53
CA ASN A 36 2.56 3.99 -4.94
C ASN A 36 3.14 5.26 -4.29
N HIS A 37 3.60 5.16 -3.03
CA HIS A 37 4.06 6.30 -2.22
C HIS A 37 5.59 6.37 -2.10
N PHE A 38 6.33 5.81 -3.06
CA PHE A 38 7.79 5.65 -2.99
C PHE A 38 8.55 6.89 -2.50
N ILE A 39 8.31 8.07 -3.10
CA ILE A 39 9.00 9.31 -2.70
C ILE A 39 8.72 9.66 -1.21
N MET A 40 7.48 9.50 -0.77
CA MET A 40 7.12 9.75 0.64
C MET A 40 7.81 8.77 1.58
N THR A 41 8.02 7.52 1.16
CA THR A 41 8.76 6.55 1.98
C THR A 41 10.23 6.93 2.13
N ILE A 42 10.87 7.50 1.09
CA ILE A 42 12.25 8.02 1.21
C ILE A 42 12.32 9.14 2.25
N PHE A 43 11.36 10.07 2.21
CA PHE A 43 11.26 11.11 3.23
C PHE A 43 11.06 10.53 4.64
N ALA A 44 10.17 9.54 4.79
CA ALA A 44 9.94 8.85 6.05
C ALA A 44 11.19 8.12 6.58
N VAL A 45 12.01 7.53 5.69
CA VAL A 45 13.28 6.88 6.08
C VAL A 45 14.25 7.90 6.68
N ILE A 46 14.34 9.10 6.10
CA ILE A 46 15.21 10.17 6.63
C ILE A 46 14.73 10.62 8.01
N LEU A 47 13.42 10.79 8.18
CA LEU A 47 12.83 11.37 9.39
C LEU A 47 12.76 10.38 10.56
N PHE A 48 12.41 9.12 10.30
CA PHE A 48 12.39 8.06 11.30
C PHE A 48 12.61 6.69 10.63
N PRO A 49 13.87 6.23 10.52
CA PRO A 49 14.23 5.04 9.74
C PRO A 49 13.42 3.76 10.03
N PRO A 50 13.08 3.41 11.28
CA PRO A 50 12.36 2.15 11.55
C PRO A 50 11.03 2.05 10.81
N PHE A 51 10.19 3.09 10.85
CA PHE A 51 8.91 3.09 10.15
C PHE A 51 9.05 3.46 8.68
N GLY A 52 10.04 4.29 8.32
CA GLY A 52 10.34 4.59 6.92
C GLY A 52 10.73 3.35 6.12
N LEU A 53 11.56 2.47 6.68
CA LEU A 53 11.97 1.22 6.03
C LEU A 53 10.79 0.25 5.88
N ALA A 54 9.93 0.16 6.88
CA ALA A 54 8.69 -0.61 6.78
C ALA A 54 7.76 -0.05 5.68
N ALA A 55 7.64 1.28 5.59
CA ALA A 55 6.87 1.93 4.53
C ALA A 55 7.46 1.63 3.14
N LEU A 56 8.79 1.71 2.99
CA LEU A 56 9.48 1.42 1.73
C LEU A 56 9.24 -0.03 1.29
N TYR A 57 9.26 -0.98 2.22
CA TYR A 57 8.94 -2.38 1.93
C TYR A 57 7.52 -2.54 1.38
N PHE A 58 6.51 -1.95 2.04
CA PHE A 58 5.13 -2.02 1.55
C PHE A 58 4.92 -1.25 0.23
N SER A 59 5.63 -0.15 0.01
CA SER A 59 5.61 0.59 -1.26
C SER A 59 6.11 -0.27 -2.42
N ARG A 60 7.17 -1.06 -2.21
CA ARG A 60 7.66 -2.03 -3.20
C ARG A 60 6.63 -3.14 -3.45
N GLN A 61 5.99 -3.65 -2.40
CA GLN A 61 4.92 -4.63 -2.58
C GLN A 61 3.70 -4.09 -3.31
N THR A 62 3.34 -2.82 -3.12
CA THR A 62 2.28 -2.18 -3.91
C THR A 62 2.63 -2.16 -5.39
N ASP A 63 3.88 -1.83 -5.73
CA ASP A 63 4.35 -1.83 -7.11
C ASP A 63 4.30 -3.23 -7.75
N GLU A 64 4.76 -4.24 -7.00
CA GLU A 64 4.71 -5.64 -7.43
C GLU A 64 3.26 -6.13 -7.63
N ALA A 65 2.37 -5.80 -6.70
CA ALA A 65 0.96 -6.18 -6.78
C ALA A 65 0.23 -5.48 -7.94
N ASN A 66 0.48 -4.18 -8.14
CA ASN A 66 -0.05 -3.43 -9.28
C ASN A 66 0.36 -4.07 -10.62
N LYS A 67 1.60 -4.55 -10.76
CA LYS A 67 2.10 -5.22 -11.98
C LYS A 67 1.45 -6.59 -12.22
N CYS A 68 0.92 -7.22 -11.18
CA CYS A 68 0.28 -8.54 -11.26
C CYS A 68 -1.26 -8.44 -11.35
N SER A 69 -1.82 -7.22 -11.46
CA SER A 69 -3.27 -7.00 -11.37
C SER A 69 -3.89 -7.53 -10.06
N ASP A 70 -3.12 -7.56 -8.96
CA ASP A 70 -3.58 -7.92 -7.61
C ASP A 70 -4.04 -6.66 -6.88
N TRP A 71 -5.25 -6.21 -7.18
CA TRP A 71 -5.78 -4.94 -6.66
C TRP A 71 -5.94 -4.95 -5.14
N GLU A 72 -6.43 -6.04 -4.57
CA GLU A 72 -6.65 -6.16 -3.12
C GLU A 72 -5.32 -6.08 -2.36
N GLY A 73 -4.30 -6.79 -2.86
CA GLY A 73 -2.94 -6.70 -2.35
C GLY A 73 -2.34 -5.30 -2.51
N ALA A 74 -2.52 -4.69 -3.68
CA ALA A 74 -1.98 -3.37 -3.98
C ALA A 74 -2.57 -2.28 -3.07
N TYR A 75 -3.89 -2.23 -2.89
CA TYR A 75 -4.56 -1.28 -2.01
C TYR A 75 -4.25 -1.52 -0.53
N THR A 76 -4.18 -2.79 -0.10
CA THR A 76 -3.80 -3.14 1.27
C THR A 76 -2.39 -2.66 1.58
N ASN A 77 -1.43 -2.93 0.70
CA ASN A 77 -0.04 -2.51 0.88
C ASN A 77 0.13 -0.99 0.73
N SER A 78 -0.64 -0.36 -0.14
CA SER A 78 -0.63 1.10 -0.30
C SER A 78 -1.12 1.79 0.97
N THR A 79 -2.19 1.27 1.57
CA THR A 79 -2.74 1.76 2.85
C THR A 79 -1.74 1.56 3.99
N ARG A 80 -1.11 0.39 4.09
CA ARG A 80 -0.04 0.13 5.08
C ARG A 80 1.12 1.10 4.90
N THR A 81 1.51 1.39 3.66
CA THR A 81 2.57 2.36 3.36
C THR A 81 2.23 3.74 3.92
N ILE A 82 1.01 4.24 3.67
CA ILE A 82 0.58 5.55 4.19
C ILE A 82 0.63 5.57 5.72
N TRP A 83 0.07 4.55 6.40
CA TRP A 83 0.10 4.51 7.87
C TRP A 83 1.52 4.53 8.42
N MET A 84 2.43 3.77 7.83
CA MET A 84 3.84 3.76 8.24
C MET A 84 4.52 5.11 8.00
N VAL A 85 4.23 5.78 6.88
CA VAL A 85 4.73 7.14 6.60
C VAL A 85 4.21 8.12 7.66
N VAL A 86 2.92 8.09 7.98
CA VAL A 86 2.33 8.97 9.01
C VAL A 86 3.01 8.76 10.36
N PHE A 87 3.16 7.50 10.79
CA PHE A 87 3.85 7.20 12.05
C PHE A 87 5.32 7.63 12.03
N ALA A 88 6.03 7.42 10.93
CA ALA A 88 7.41 7.86 10.79
C ALA A 88 7.53 9.38 10.96
N ILE A 89 6.64 10.13 10.30
CA ILE A 89 6.64 11.59 10.37
C ILE A 89 6.33 12.08 11.79
N LEU A 90 5.31 11.54 12.43
CA LEU A 90 4.95 11.92 13.80
C LEU A 90 6.08 11.64 14.78
N MET A 91 6.71 10.46 14.69
CA MET A 91 7.84 10.09 15.56
C MET A 91 9.06 10.96 15.32
N GLY A 92 9.45 11.18 14.06
CA GLY A 92 10.62 12.00 13.77
C GLY A 92 10.42 13.47 14.14
N LEU A 93 9.23 14.04 13.93
CA LEU A 93 8.91 15.39 14.41
C LEU A 93 8.94 15.48 15.93
N ALA A 94 8.41 14.47 16.64
CA ALA A 94 8.47 14.44 18.10
C ALA A 94 9.93 14.40 18.59
N LEU A 95 10.80 13.58 17.99
CA LEU A 95 12.22 13.50 18.34
C LEU A 95 12.96 14.81 18.06
N ILE A 96 12.74 15.43 16.90
CA ILE A 96 13.34 16.72 16.55
C ILE A 96 12.91 17.79 17.54
N TYR A 97 11.60 17.86 17.84
CA TYR A 97 11.07 18.83 18.79
C TYR A 97 11.66 18.62 20.19
N THR A 98 11.71 17.39 20.69
CA THR A 98 12.33 17.07 21.98
C THR A 98 13.81 17.43 22.02
N TYR A 99 14.55 17.17 20.93
CA TYR A 99 15.95 17.56 20.82
C TYR A 99 16.11 19.08 20.94
N VAL A 100 15.39 19.85 20.12
CA VAL A 100 15.46 21.32 20.13
C VAL A 100 15.00 21.93 21.47
N LEU A 101 14.03 21.28 22.14
CA LEU A 101 13.50 21.79 23.41
C LEU A 101 14.44 21.52 24.60
N LEU A 102 15.15 20.39 24.60
CA LEU A 102 15.91 19.93 25.76
C LEU A 102 17.43 20.11 25.65
N ILE A 103 17.96 20.28 24.43
CA ILE A 103 19.40 20.39 24.13
C ILE A 103 19.64 21.74 23.45
#